data_AF-A0A941MYU4-F1
#
_entry.id   AF-A0A941MYU4-F1
#
_cell.length_a   1.000
_cell.length_b   1.000
_cell.length_c   1.000
_cell.angle_alpha   90.00
_cell.angle_beta   90.00
_cell.angle_gamma   90.00
#
_symmetry.space_group_name_H-M   'P 1'
#
loop_
_entity.id
_entity.type
_entity.pdbx_description
1 polymer ?
#
loop_
_entity_poly.entity_id
_entity_poly.type
_entity_poly.pdbx_seq_one_letter_code
_entity_poly.pdbx_strand_id
1 'polypeptide(L)'
;MVEFFEKLDRRWIYLAVLLAVAAPILSQQSFPEKPTKPVLDVFKYIEELPEGSNILISFDYSANAEGELEPMATAVVRHCCIKRHRMIFMTLYAGGPPMIDETISKVIETEFAEADLKYGTDYINLGFNNAQEVVIAVMATDLQKMFPHDFEGTPLDKFPITENITSL
;
A
#
# COMPACT_ATOMS: atom_id res chain seq x y z
N MET A 1 -13.73 40.34 3.93
CA MET A 1 -13.70 38.87 4.06
C MET A 1 -12.51 38.42 4.90
N VAL A 2 -11.29 38.90 4.64
CA VAL A 2 -10.08 38.56 5.43
C VAL A 2 -10.18 39.01 6.90
N GLU A 3 -10.60 40.25 7.18
CA GLU A 3 -10.74 40.74 8.58
C GLU A 3 -11.73 39.95 9.45
N PHE A 4 -12.71 39.27 8.85
CA PHE A 4 -13.67 38.43 9.57
C PHE A 4 -12.99 37.15 10.07
N PHE A 5 -12.19 36.51 9.24
CA PHE A 5 -11.44 35.31 9.62
C PHE A 5 -10.33 35.60 10.63
N GLU A 6 -9.75 36.81 10.62
CA GLU A 6 -8.75 37.23 11.61
C GLU A 6 -9.33 37.44 13.02
N LYS A 7 -10.61 37.83 13.12
CA LYS A 7 -11.28 38.10 14.41
C LYS A 7 -12.10 36.92 14.92
N LEU A 8 -12.27 35.86 14.12
CA LEU A 8 -13.06 34.70 14.49
C LEU A 8 -12.33 33.87 15.55
N ASP A 9 -12.94 33.69 16.72
CA ASP A 9 -12.39 32.83 17.76
C ASP A 9 -12.28 31.39 17.23
N ARG A 10 -11.07 30.82 17.33
CA ARG A 10 -10.75 29.43 16.95
C ARG A 10 -11.73 28.41 17.49
N ARG A 11 -12.37 28.65 18.64
CA ARG A 11 -13.38 27.76 19.24
C ARG A 11 -14.58 27.54 18.32
N TRP A 12 -15.04 28.58 17.64
CA TRP A 12 -16.16 28.46 16.69
C TRP A 12 -15.76 27.68 15.45
N ILE A 13 -14.50 27.79 15.03
CA ILE A 13 -13.94 26.99 13.93
C ILE A 13 -13.93 25.51 14.34
N TYR A 14 -13.39 25.19 15.52
CA TYR A 14 -13.38 23.81 16.02
C TYR A 14 -14.79 23.24 16.24
N LEU A 15 -15.73 24.06 16.72
CA LEU A 15 -17.13 23.64 16.85
C LEU A 15 -17.77 23.37 15.48
N ALA A 16 -17.52 24.22 14.49
CA ALA A 16 -18.02 24.02 13.13
C ALA A 16 -17.44 22.74 12.51
N VAL A 17 -16.14 22.50 12.66
CA VAL A 17 -15.49 21.25 12.20
C VAL A 17 -16.08 20.04 12.92
N LEU A 18 -16.25 20.11 14.25
CA LEU A 18 -16.87 19.04 15.03
C LEU A 18 -18.27 18.71 14.52
N LEU A 19 -19.12 19.73 14.31
CA LEU A 19 -20.47 19.53 13.80
C LEU A 19 -20.47 18.99 12.37
N ALA A 20 -19.56 19.46 11.51
CA ALA A 20 -19.42 19.00 10.13
C ALA A 20 -18.99 17.53 10.03
N VAL A 21 -18.17 17.03 10.96
CA VAL A 21 -17.75 15.62 11.03
C VAL A 21 -18.79 14.77 11.76
N ALA A 22 -19.37 15.26 12.87
CA ALA A 22 -20.33 14.51 13.67
C ALA A 22 -21.66 14.29 12.93
N ALA A 23 -22.14 15.27 12.16
CA ALA A 23 -23.40 15.15 11.42
C ALA A 23 -23.45 13.95 10.45
N PRO A 24 -22.48 13.74 9.52
CA PRO A 24 -22.49 12.58 8.63
C PRO A 24 -22.28 11.26 9.37
N ILE A 25 -21.43 11.23 10.41
CA ILE A 25 -21.20 10.02 11.22
C ILE A 25 -22.47 9.59 11.95
N LEU A 26 -23.15 10.51 12.64
CA LEU A 26 -24.37 10.22 13.41
C LEU A 26 -25.57 9.89 12.52
N SER A 27 -25.62 10.46 11.31
CA SER A 27 -26.65 10.14 10.32
C SER A 27 -26.36 8.86 9.52
N GLN A 28 -25.17 8.25 9.70
CA GLN A 28 -24.70 7.09 8.92
C GLN A 28 -24.84 7.30 7.41
N GLN A 29 -24.68 8.55 6.95
CA GLN A 29 -24.91 8.90 5.57
C GLN A 29 -23.71 8.45 4.73
N SER A 30 -23.89 7.41 3.91
CA SER A 30 -22.93 7.04 2.87
C SER A 30 -23.26 7.76 1.56
N PHE A 31 -22.26 8.37 0.93
CA PHE A 31 -22.42 8.92 -0.42
C PHE A 31 -22.02 7.87 -1.46
N PRO A 32 -22.78 7.72 -2.56
CA PRO A 32 -22.42 6.79 -3.62
C PRO A 32 -21.20 7.33 -4.36
N GLU A 33 -20.05 6.70 -4.15
CA GLU A 33 -18.85 6.99 -4.91
C GLU A 33 -18.81 6.16 -6.20
N LYS A 34 -18.46 6.80 -7.31
CA LYS A 34 -18.23 6.12 -8.59
C LYS A 34 -16.73 6.08 -8.85
N PRO A 35 -16.18 4.92 -9.25
CA PRO A 35 -14.76 4.82 -9.55
C PRO A 35 -14.41 5.74 -10.73
N THR A 36 -13.33 6.48 -10.56
CA THR A 36 -12.80 7.35 -11.62
C THR A 36 -12.09 6.50 -12.67
N LYS A 37 -11.83 7.09 -13.85
CA LYS A 37 -11.12 6.40 -14.94
C LYS A 37 -9.76 5.82 -14.50
N PRO A 38 -8.89 6.55 -13.76
CA PRO A 38 -7.63 5.98 -13.27
C PRO A 38 -7.81 4.73 -12.40
N VAL A 39 -8.80 4.71 -11.51
CA VAL A 39 -9.11 3.54 -10.67
C VAL A 39 -9.52 2.35 -11.52
N LEU A 40 -10.39 2.58 -12.51
CA LEU A 40 -10.83 1.53 -13.44
C LEU A 40 -9.70 1.00 -14.30
N ASP A 41 -8.79 1.87 -14.74
CA ASP A 41 -7.66 1.49 -15.58
C ASP A 41 -6.67 0.61 -14.80
N VAL A 42 -6.36 0.95 -13.54
CA VAL A 42 -5.53 0.10 -12.65
C VAL A 42 -6.20 -1.25 -12.38
N PHE A 43 -7.49 -1.24 -12.03
CA PHE A 43 -8.24 -2.47 -11.76
C PHE A 43 -8.21 -3.42 -12.97
N LYS A 44 -8.48 -2.90 -14.17
CA LYS A 44 -8.45 -3.69 -15.41
C LYS A 44 -7.06 -4.21 -15.73
N TYR A 45 -6.04 -3.38 -15.52
CA TYR A 45 -4.66 -3.79 -15.75
C TYR A 45 -4.30 -5.01 -14.90
N ILE A 46 -4.63 -4.99 -13.60
CA ILE A 46 -4.43 -6.16 -12.71
C ILE A 46 -5.27 -7.35 -13.19
N GLU A 47 -6.52 -7.15 -13.62
CA GLU A 47 -7.38 -8.22 -14.11
C GLU A 47 -6.84 -8.94 -15.35
N GLU A 48 -6.21 -8.20 -16.26
CA GLU A 48 -5.71 -8.67 -17.56
C GLU A 48 -4.32 -9.33 -17.47
N LEU A 49 -3.61 -9.18 -16.35
CA LEU A 49 -2.31 -9.82 -16.14
C LEU A 49 -2.46 -11.36 -16.12
N PRO A 50 -1.50 -12.10 -16.71
CA PRO A 50 -1.43 -13.55 -16.54
C PRO A 50 -1.36 -13.94 -15.06
N GLU A 51 -1.98 -15.05 -14.70
CA GLU A 51 -1.87 -15.63 -13.36
C GLU A 51 -0.39 -15.81 -12.97
N GLY A 52 -0.04 -15.54 -11.71
CA GLY A 52 1.34 -15.62 -11.23
C GLY A 52 2.26 -14.47 -11.66
N SER A 53 1.74 -13.43 -12.32
CA SER A 53 2.51 -12.20 -12.59
C SER A 53 3.05 -11.56 -11.30
N ASN A 54 4.23 -10.95 -11.38
CA ASN A 54 4.87 -10.25 -10.27
C ASN A 54 4.36 -8.79 -10.19
N ILE A 55 3.97 -8.35 -9.00
CA ILE A 55 3.48 -6.99 -8.74
C ILE A 55 4.27 -6.40 -7.57
N LEU A 56 4.97 -5.29 -7.82
CA LEU A 56 5.61 -4.48 -6.79
C LEU A 56 4.60 -3.52 -6.19
N ILE A 57 4.46 -3.52 -4.85
CA ILE A 57 3.56 -2.64 -4.11
C ILE A 57 4.39 -1.86 -3.09
N SER A 58 4.41 -0.53 -3.26
CA SER A 58 5.13 0.37 -2.36
C SER A 58 4.20 1.00 -1.32
N PHE A 59 4.53 0.84 -0.04
CA PHE A 59 3.78 1.39 1.09
C PHE A 59 4.43 2.70 1.55
N ASP A 60 4.30 3.75 0.73
CA ASP A 60 4.95 5.05 0.95
C ASP A 60 4.09 6.01 1.78
N TYR A 61 3.72 5.58 2.98
CA TYR A 61 2.94 6.39 3.91
C TYR A 61 3.25 6.05 5.38
N SER A 62 2.67 6.85 6.29
CA SER A 62 2.76 6.65 7.73
C SER A 62 1.42 6.93 8.40
N ALA A 63 1.35 6.75 9.73
CA ALA A 63 0.13 6.88 10.54
C ALA A 63 -0.69 8.17 10.31
N ASN A 64 -0.06 9.25 9.83
CA ASN A 64 -0.75 10.50 9.51
C ASN A 64 -1.70 10.41 8.30
N ALA A 65 -1.44 9.50 7.36
CA ALA A 65 -2.21 9.29 6.13
C ALA A 65 -2.77 7.86 6.01
N GLU A 66 -2.48 7.01 6.98
CA GLU A 66 -2.92 5.60 7.04
C GLU A 66 -4.44 5.45 6.86
N GLY A 67 -5.23 6.31 7.51
CA GLY A 67 -6.70 6.26 7.40
C GLY A 67 -7.24 6.44 5.98
N GLU A 68 -6.46 7.06 5.09
CA GLU A 68 -6.81 7.27 3.68
C GLU A 68 -6.16 6.21 2.78
N LEU A 69 -4.90 5.83 3.06
CA LEU A 69 -4.06 5.03 2.16
C LEU A 69 -4.05 3.53 2.47
N GLU A 70 -4.16 3.14 3.75
CA GLU A 70 -4.18 1.72 4.15
C GLU A 70 -5.35 0.95 3.53
N PRO A 71 -6.60 1.47 3.49
CA PRO A 71 -7.70 0.77 2.83
C PRO A 71 -7.46 0.59 1.32
N MET A 72 -6.78 1.53 0.68
CA MET A 72 -6.43 1.45 -0.74
C MET A 72 -5.36 0.38 -0.98
N ALA A 73 -4.30 0.37 -0.19
CA ALA A 73 -3.23 -0.62 -0.29
C ALA A 73 -3.77 -2.04 -0.02
N THR A 74 -4.56 -2.20 1.04
CA THR A 74 -5.24 -3.47 1.38
C THR A 74 -6.13 -3.96 0.22
N ALA A 75 -6.88 -3.06 -0.44
CA ALA A 75 -7.72 -3.45 -1.57
C ALA A 75 -6.92 -3.99 -2.76
N VAL A 76 -5.76 -3.39 -3.07
CA VAL A 76 -4.86 -3.89 -4.12
C VAL A 76 -4.28 -5.26 -3.74
N VAL A 77 -3.86 -5.45 -2.49
CA VAL A 77 -3.34 -6.74 -2.02
C VAL A 77 -4.41 -7.83 -2.09
N ARG A 78 -5.64 -7.55 -1.65
CA ARG A 78 -6.78 -8.48 -1.80
C ARG A 78 -7.00 -8.85 -3.26
N HIS A 79 -6.96 -7.87 -4.17
CA HIS A 79 -7.13 -8.10 -5.60
C HIS A 79 -6.04 -9.03 -6.15
N CYS A 80 -4.79 -8.79 -5.78
CA CYS A 80 -3.66 -9.65 -6.14
C CYS A 80 -3.81 -11.08 -5.59
N CYS A 81 -4.29 -11.24 -4.34
CA CYS A 81 -4.58 -12.55 -3.75
C CYS A 81 -5.65 -13.31 -4.53
N ILE A 82 -6.77 -12.65 -4.88
CA ILE A 82 -7.86 -13.25 -5.66
C ILE A 82 -7.35 -13.75 -7.02
N LYS A 83 -6.46 -12.98 -7.66
CA LYS A 83 -5.89 -13.29 -8.96
C LYS A 83 -4.64 -14.17 -8.91
N ARG A 84 -4.22 -14.59 -7.71
CA ARG A 84 -3.01 -15.40 -7.46
C ARG A 84 -1.76 -14.80 -8.10
N HIS A 85 -1.61 -13.47 -8.02
CA HIS A 85 -0.40 -12.78 -8.41
C HIS A 85 0.65 -12.84 -7.30
N ARG A 86 1.92 -12.78 -7.70
CA ARG A 86 3.04 -12.73 -6.78
C ARG A 86 3.28 -11.29 -6.34
N MET A 87 3.44 -11.06 -5.04
CA MET A 87 3.50 -9.71 -4.48
C MET A 87 4.87 -9.41 -3.87
N ILE A 88 5.45 -8.27 -4.25
CA ILE A 88 6.72 -7.80 -3.70
C ILE A 88 6.45 -6.48 -2.98
N PHE A 89 6.61 -6.47 -1.67
CA PHE A 89 6.37 -5.29 -0.85
C PHE A 89 7.66 -4.51 -0.62
N MET A 90 7.57 -3.19 -0.63
CA MET A 90 8.68 -2.31 -0.23
C MET A 90 8.14 -1.00 0.30
N THR A 91 9.04 -0.17 0.83
CA THR A 91 8.73 1.22 1.14
C THR A 91 9.97 2.09 1.07
N LEU A 92 9.78 3.33 0.64
CA LEU A 92 10.74 4.42 0.67
C LEU A 92 10.50 5.36 1.86
N TYR A 93 9.54 5.03 2.73
CA TYR A 93 9.20 5.77 3.94
C TYR A 93 9.46 4.94 5.20
N ALA A 94 10.09 5.56 6.20
CA ALA A 94 10.43 4.89 7.46
C ALA A 94 9.20 4.39 8.25
N GLY A 95 8.01 4.95 7.99
CA GLY A 95 6.75 4.53 8.59
C GLY A 95 6.05 3.38 7.88
N GLY A 96 6.51 2.98 6.69
CA GLY A 96 5.90 1.95 5.87
C GLY A 96 6.05 0.50 6.38
N PRO A 97 7.17 0.08 7.01
CA PRO A 97 7.34 -1.32 7.43
C PRO A 97 6.18 -1.88 8.28
N PRO A 98 5.71 -1.21 9.35
CA PRO A 98 4.58 -1.73 10.13
C PRO A 98 3.28 -1.82 9.31
N MET A 99 3.08 -0.96 8.32
CA MET A 99 1.89 -0.99 7.45
C MET A 99 1.91 -2.22 6.53
N ILE A 100 3.10 -2.57 6.01
CA ILE A 100 3.28 -3.78 5.20
C ILE A 100 2.99 -5.02 6.03
N ASP A 101 3.60 -5.14 7.21
CA ASP A 101 3.41 -6.30 8.09
C ASP A 101 1.95 -6.45 8.52
N GLU A 102 1.28 -5.33 8.82
CA GLU A 102 -0.14 -5.31 9.16
C GLU A 102 -1.04 -5.75 8.00
N THR A 103 -0.79 -5.24 6.79
CA THR A 103 -1.53 -5.68 5.59
C THR A 103 -1.28 -7.15 5.28
N ILE A 104 -0.04 -7.66 5.37
CA ILE A 104 0.27 -9.08 5.16
C ILE A 104 -0.49 -9.94 6.15
N SER A 105 -0.43 -9.60 7.45
CA SER A 105 -1.06 -10.38 8.50
C SER A 105 -2.60 -10.39 8.36
N LYS A 106 -3.21 -9.23 8.09
CA LYS A 106 -4.66 -9.11 7.94
C LYS A 106 -5.17 -9.77 6.66
N VAL A 107 -4.53 -9.49 5.53
CA VAL A 107 -5.06 -9.93 4.23
C VAL A 107 -4.57 -11.33 3.89
N ILE A 108 -3.27 -11.53 3.79
CA ILE A 108 -2.69 -12.77 3.26
C ILE A 108 -2.84 -13.89 4.29
N GLU A 109 -2.43 -13.64 5.54
CA GLU A 109 -2.36 -14.69 6.57
C GLU A 109 -3.71 -14.97 7.24
N THR A 110 -4.64 -14.01 7.24
CA THR A 110 -5.95 -14.15 7.90
C THR A 110 -7.08 -14.29 6.89
N GLU A 111 -7.35 -13.27 6.07
CA GLU A 111 -8.49 -13.30 5.13
C GLU A 111 -8.32 -14.33 4.01
N PHE A 112 -7.09 -14.53 3.52
CA PHE A 112 -6.74 -15.45 2.44
C PHE A 112 -5.93 -16.66 2.93
N ALA A 113 -6.05 -17.02 4.20
CA ALA A 113 -5.35 -18.18 4.79
C ALA A 113 -5.57 -19.48 3.99
N GLU A 114 -6.78 -19.67 3.45
CA GLU A 114 -7.15 -20.86 2.65
C GLU A 114 -6.47 -20.89 1.27
N ALA A 115 -5.96 -19.76 0.76
CA ALA A 115 -5.29 -19.69 -0.54
C ALA A 115 -3.86 -20.29 -0.51
N ASP A 116 -3.35 -20.55 0.70
CA ASP A 116 -2.05 -21.17 1.01
C ASP A 116 -0.84 -20.47 0.37
N LEU A 117 -0.90 -19.13 0.28
CA LEU A 117 0.19 -18.30 -0.25
C LEU A 117 1.42 -18.40 0.66
N LYS A 118 2.60 -18.62 0.07
CA LYS A 118 3.85 -18.85 0.81
C LYS A 118 4.81 -17.67 0.71
N TYR A 119 5.33 -17.24 1.86
CA TYR A 119 6.43 -16.28 1.90
C TYR A 119 7.64 -16.79 1.12
N GLY A 120 8.27 -15.90 0.33
CA GLY A 120 9.40 -16.21 -0.55
C GLY A 120 9.02 -16.84 -1.90
N THR A 121 7.78 -17.32 -2.07
CA THR A 121 7.31 -17.91 -3.34
C THR A 121 6.19 -17.08 -3.96
N ASP A 122 5.17 -16.76 -3.18
CA ASP A 122 4.00 -15.99 -3.61
C ASP A 122 4.04 -14.55 -3.13
N TYR A 123 4.72 -14.26 -2.03
CA TYR A 123 4.94 -12.89 -1.58
C TYR A 123 6.25 -12.71 -0.81
N ILE A 124 6.79 -11.49 -0.79
CA ILE A 124 8.00 -11.15 -0.04
C ILE A 124 7.97 -9.68 0.42
N ASN A 125 8.55 -9.40 1.59
CA ASN A 125 8.73 -8.04 2.08
C ASN A 125 10.21 -7.63 1.96
N LEU A 126 10.51 -6.67 1.09
CA LEU A 126 11.86 -6.10 0.92
C LEU A 126 12.20 -5.07 2.00
N GLY A 127 11.19 -4.57 2.73
CA GLY A 127 11.37 -3.60 3.79
C GLY A 127 11.61 -2.17 3.30
N PHE A 128 12.26 -1.38 4.15
CA PHE A 128 12.50 0.04 3.95
C PHE A 128 13.87 0.31 3.33
N ASN A 129 13.89 1.15 2.28
CA ASN A 129 15.13 1.72 1.75
C ASN A 129 15.05 3.24 1.69
N ASN A 130 16.02 3.91 2.32
CA ASN A 130 16.04 5.38 2.46
C ASN A 130 16.65 6.12 1.26
N ALA A 131 17.11 5.42 0.22
CA ALA A 131 17.77 6.02 -0.93
C ALA A 131 16.79 6.59 -1.99
N GLN A 132 15.48 6.59 -1.69
CA GLN A 132 14.40 7.26 -2.44
C GLN A 132 14.53 7.11 -3.98
N GLU A 133 14.81 8.18 -4.71
CA GLU A 133 14.87 8.16 -6.18
C GLU A 133 15.99 7.25 -6.70
N VAL A 134 17.06 7.05 -5.93
CA VAL A 134 18.13 6.13 -6.28
C VAL A 134 17.61 4.70 -6.29
N VAL A 135 16.71 4.34 -5.35
CA VAL A 135 16.07 3.03 -5.31
C VAL A 135 15.30 2.79 -6.61
N ILE A 136 14.46 3.75 -6.99
CA ILE A 136 13.66 3.69 -8.22
C ILE A 136 14.57 3.55 -9.45
N ALA A 137 15.63 4.36 -9.54
CA ALA A 137 16.54 4.35 -10.68
C ALA A 137 17.35 3.05 -10.81
N VAL A 138 17.83 2.50 -9.69
CA VAL A 138 18.69 1.32 -9.71
C VAL A 138 17.88 0.04 -9.85
N MET A 139 16.69 -0.08 -9.22
CA MET A 139 15.82 -1.26 -9.35
C MET A 139 15.38 -1.53 -10.80
N ALA A 140 15.34 -0.50 -11.65
CA ALA A 140 15.10 -0.64 -13.08
C ALA A 140 16.21 -1.41 -13.83
N THR A 141 17.36 -1.63 -13.17
CA THR A 141 18.51 -2.33 -13.75
C THR A 141 19.00 -3.50 -12.88
N ASP A 142 18.90 -3.38 -11.56
CA ASP A 142 19.40 -4.33 -10.58
C ASP A 142 18.63 -4.18 -9.25
N LEU A 143 17.64 -5.04 -9.05
CA LEU A 143 16.85 -5.09 -7.83
C LEU A 143 17.71 -5.43 -6.60
N GLN A 144 18.58 -6.44 -6.74
CA GLN A 144 19.37 -6.99 -5.63
C GLN A 144 20.41 -6.00 -5.12
N LYS A 145 20.89 -5.10 -5.98
CA LYS A 145 21.79 -4.02 -5.58
C LYS A 145 21.15 -3.06 -4.59
N MET A 146 19.85 -2.79 -4.69
CA MET A 146 19.14 -1.93 -3.73
C MET A 146 18.56 -2.72 -2.56
N PHE A 147 18.19 -3.97 -2.79
CA PHE A 147 17.66 -4.86 -1.76
C PHE A 147 18.46 -6.17 -1.78
N PRO A 148 19.60 -6.26 -1.08
CA PRO A 148 20.38 -7.51 -1.04
C PRO A 148 19.71 -8.60 -0.18
N HIS A 149 18.86 -8.19 0.75
CA HIS A 149 18.14 -9.05 1.67
C HIS A 149 16.66 -8.63 1.74
N ASP A 150 15.81 -9.55 2.17
CA ASP A 150 14.45 -9.22 2.59
C ASP A 150 14.46 -8.52 3.96
N PHE A 151 13.27 -8.14 4.43
CA PHE A 151 13.08 -7.47 5.71
C PHE A 151 13.63 -8.26 6.91
N GLU A 152 13.57 -9.60 6.84
CA GLU A 152 14.09 -10.51 7.87
C GLU A 152 15.61 -10.79 7.77
N GLY A 153 16.30 -10.19 6.79
CA GLY A 153 17.73 -10.34 6.59
C GLY A 153 18.16 -11.58 5.79
N THR A 154 17.21 -12.30 5.20
CA THR A 154 17.48 -13.42 4.29
C THR A 154 17.90 -12.88 2.92
N PRO A 155 19.04 -13.32 2.36
CA PRO A 155 19.46 -12.95 1.01
C PRO A 155 18.37 -13.18 -0.06
N LEU A 156 18.17 -12.19 -0.95
CA LEU A 156 17.11 -12.28 -1.97
C LEU A 156 17.33 -13.41 -2.97
N ASP A 157 18.57 -13.86 -3.18
CA ASP A 157 18.89 -14.98 -4.07
C ASP A 157 18.37 -16.34 -3.57
N LYS A 158 17.93 -16.43 -2.31
CA LYS A 158 17.36 -17.65 -1.73
C LYS A 158 15.87 -17.83 -1.99
N PHE A 159 15.19 -16.82 -2.50
CA PHE A 159 13.73 -16.85 -2.66
C PHE A 159 13.32 -17.18 -4.10
N PRO A 160 12.43 -18.17 -4.31
CA PRO A 160 11.89 -18.49 -5.64
C PRO A 160 11.23 -17.30 -6.36
N ILE A 161 10.61 -16.37 -5.62
CA ILE A 161 9.91 -15.21 -6.19
C ILE A 161 10.87 -14.24 -6.92
N THR A 162 12.13 -14.16 -6.50
CA THR A 162 13.15 -13.24 -7.01
C THR A 162 14.14 -13.90 -7.98
N GLU A 163 14.10 -15.23 -8.15
CA GLU A 163 15.07 -15.98 -8.98
C GLU A 163 15.17 -15.46 -10.42
N ASN A 164 14.04 -15.03 -11.00
CA ASN A 164 13.96 -14.52 -12.37
C ASN A 164 13.73 -13.00 -12.44
N ILE A 165 13.92 -12.28 -11.33
CA ILE A 165 13.75 -10.82 -11.28
C ILE A 165 15.11 -10.18 -11.11
N THR A 166 15.69 -9.76 -12.23
CA THR A 166 16.93 -8.97 -12.24
C THR A 166 16.63 -7.47 -12.14
N SER A 167 15.56 -7.03 -12.79
CA SER A 167 15.10 -5.64 -12.85
C SER A 167 13.58 -5.55 -12.84
N LEU A 168 13.03 -4.39 -12.48
CA LEU A 168 11.59 -4.08 -12.50
C LEU A 168 11.23 -3.05 -13.58
#